data_AF-A0A3L7PKC0-F1
#
_entry.id   AF-A0A3L7PKC0-F1
#
_cell.length_a   1.000
_cell.length_b   1.000
_cell.length_c   1.000
_cell.angle_alpha   90.00
_cell.angle_beta   90.00
_cell.angle_gamma   90.00
#
_symmetry.space_group_name_H-M   'P 1'
#
loop_
_entity.id
_entity.type
_entity.pdbx_description
1 polymer ?
#
loop_
_entity_poly.entity_id
_entity_poly.type
_entity_poly.pdbx_seq_one_letter_code
_entity_poly.pdbx_strand_id
1 'polypeptide(L)'
;MKDADGNELGSAKLTGVFGRRWEMRLKSGDGCLERAGWFTSDYVLRQGGSITATVGLTGWFTRAWEVHADESLSAEDVLLVGLVYTTIRHRESQQHAHSQ
;
A
#
# COMPACT_ATOMS: atom_id res chain seq x y z
N MET A 1 -3.02 5.40 11.82
CA MET A 1 -1.63 5.87 11.96
C MET A 1 -1.68 7.37 12.25
N LYS A 2 -0.79 7.86 13.10
CA LYS A 2 -0.70 9.29 13.45
C LYS A 2 0.64 9.85 13.01
N ASP A 3 0.70 11.10 12.59
CA ASP A 3 1.94 11.82 12.30
C ASP A 3 2.65 12.27 13.59
N ALA A 4 3.80 12.93 13.45
CA ALA A 4 4.61 13.41 14.59
C ALA A 4 3.88 14.46 15.45
N ASP A 5 2.88 15.12 14.89
CA ASP A 5 2.07 16.15 15.54
C ASP A 5 0.77 15.58 16.13
N GLY A 6 0.55 14.27 16.00
CA GLY A 6 -0.61 13.56 16.54
C GLY A 6 -1.86 13.60 15.66
N ASN A 7 -1.78 14.16 14.45
CA ASN A 7 -2.88 14.13 13.49
C ASN A 7 -3.01 12.73 12.89
N GLU A 8 -4.24 12.28 12.66
CA GLU A 8 -4.48 11.01 12.00
C GLU A 8 -4.15 11.13 10.51
N LEU A 9 -3.10 10.41 10.08
CA LEU A 9 -2.73 10.25 8.67
C LEU A 9 -3.77 9.41 7.91
N GLY A 10 -4.54 8.61 8.64
CA GLY A 10 -5.50 7.66 8.10
C GLY A 10 -5.42 6.30 8.78
N SER A 11 -6.12 5.31 8.24
CA SER A 11 -6.09 3.95 8.76
C SER A 11 -6.04 2.93 7.63
N ALA A 12 -5.45 1.78 7.89
CA ALA A 12 -5.42 0.67 6.95
C ALA A 12 -5.75 -0.62 7.69
N LYS A 13 -6.63 -1.43 7.11
CA LYS A 13 -7.06 -2.72 7.66
C LYS A 13 -6.88 -3.79 6.60
N LEU A 14 -6.21 -4.87 6.98
CA LEU A 14 -6.12 -6.04 6.12
C LEU A 14 -7.52 -6.68 5.97
N THR A 15 -7.95 -6.89 4.74
CA THR A 15 -9.23 -7.54 4.41
C THR A 15 -9.06 -8.58 3.28
N GLY A 16 -10.11 -9.38 3.05
CA GLY A 16 -10.13 -10.39 1.98
C GLY A 16 -9.47 -11.73 2.32
N VAL A 17 -9.69 -12.71 1.43
CA VAL A 17 -9.14 -14.08 1.55
C VAL A 17 -7.67 -14.04 1.12
N PHE A 18 -6.78 -14.64 1.92
CA PHE A 18 -5.30 -14.64 1.77
C PHE A 18 -4.57 -13.32 2.08
N GLY A 19 -5.22 -12.31 2.66
CA GLY A 19 -4.52 -11.12 3.16
C GLY A 19 -3.82 -10.28 2.09
N ARG A 20 -4.36 -10.26 0.87
CA ARG A 20 -3.81 -9.52 -0.28
C ARG A 20 -4.52 -8.19 -0.56
N ARG A 21 -5.49 -7.82 0.27
CA ARG A 21 -6.30 -6.62 0.12
C ARG A 21 -6.26 -5.81 1.41
N TRP A 22 -6.17 -4.49 1.28
CA TRP A 22 -6.16 -3.57 2.40
C TRP A 22 -7.18 -2.47 2.16
N GLU A 23 -8.17 -2.39 3.04
CA GLU A 23 -9.07 -1.24 3.10
C GLU A 23 -8.35 -0.08 3.77
N MET A 24 -8.34 1.07 3.12
CA MET A 24 -7.65 2.27 3.57
C MET A 24 -8.65 3.41 3.74
N ARG A 25 -8.59 4.10 4.88
CA ARG A 25 -9.23 5.40 5.08
C ARG A 25 -8.16 6.47 4.94
N LEU A 26 -8.21 7.20 3.84
CA LEU A 26 -7.27 8.25 3.46
C LEU A 26 -7.93 9.62 3.63
N LYS A 27 -7.14 10.70 3.64
CA LYS A 27 -7.68 12.07 3.64
C LYS A 27 -8.41 12.38 2.34
N SER A 28 -7.88 11.91 1.20
CA SER A 28 -8.54 12.00 -0.11
C SER A 28 -9.76 11.05 -0.27
N GLY A 29 -10.11 10.28 0.75
CA GLY A 29 -11.29 9.41 0.78
C GLY A 29 -10.99 7.92 0.88
N ASP A 30 -12.02 7.11 1.10
CA ASP A 30 -11.86 5.67 1.28
C ASP A 30 -11.35 5.00 0.00
N GLY A 31 -10.41 4.07 0.18
CA GLY A 31 -9.76 3.35 -0.91
C GLY A 31 -9.41 1.92 -0.56
N CYS A 32 -9.01 1.19 -1.57
CA CYS A 32 -8.62 -0.21 -1.43
C CYS A 32 -7.29 -0.45 -2.14
N LEU A 33 -6.27 -0.86 -1.37
CA LEU A 33 -4.98 -1.28 -1.89
C LEU A 33 -5.00 -2.79 -2.11
N GLU A 34 -4.80 -3.21 -3.36
CA GLU A 34 -4.85 -4.60 -3.77
C GLU A 34 -3.75 -4.91 -4.79
N ARG A 35 -3.39 -6.18 -4.92
CA ARG A 35 -2.33 -6.59 -5.85
C ARG A 35 -2.75 -6.33 -7.30
N ALA A 36 -1.87 -5.70 -8.09
CA ALA A 36 -2.16 -5.31 -9.47
C ALA A 36 -2.40 -6.52 -10.40
N GLY A 37 -1.78 -7.66 -10.09
CA GLY A 37 -1.96 -8.92 -10.82
C GLY A 37 -1.30 -10.10 -10.12
N TRP A 38 -1.45 -11.29 -10.70
CA TRP A 38 -0.94 -12.54 -10.11
C TRP A 38 0.58 -12.68 -10.20
N PHE A 39 1.19 -12.07 -11.23
CA PHE A 39 2.62 -12.18 -11.52
C PHE A 39 3.42 -10.94 -11.13
N THR A 40 2.76 -9.88 -10.66
CA THR A 40 3.43 -8.63 -10.27
C THR A 40 3.59 -8.58 -8.74
N SER A 41 4.58 -7.82 -8.25
CA SER A 41 4.68 -7.50 -6.82
C SER A 41 4.02 -6.15 -6.50
N ASP A 42 3.44 -5.51 -7.51
CA ASP A 42 2.90 -4.17 -7.40
C ASP A 42 1.49 -4.21 -6.83
N TYR A 43 1.14 -3.16 -6.12
CA TYR A 43 -0.18 -2.94 -5.56
C TYR A 43 -0.78 -1.66 -6.13
N VAL A 44 -2.08 -1.68 -6.38
CA VAL A 44 -2.85 -0.54 -6.88
C VAL A 44 -3.83 -0.10 -5.81
N LEU A 45 -3.88 1.20 -5.58
CA LEU A 45 -4.91 1.85 -4.78
C LEU A 45 -6.08 2.19 -5.69
N ARG A 46 -7.25 1.66 -5.37
CA ARG A 46 -8.51 2.01 -6.03
C ARG A 46 -9.39 2.87 -5.14
N GLN A 47 -9.85 4.00 -5.66
CA GLN A 47 -10.85 4.88 -5.04
C GLN A 47 -11.96 5.17 -6.05
N GLY A 48 -13.22 5.00 -5.64
CA GLY A 48 -14.37 5.25 -6.53
C GLY A 48 -14.40 4.40 -7.82
N GLY A 49 -13.71 3.25 -7.85
CA GLY A 49 -13.61 2.37 -9.02
C GLY A 49 -12.39 2.64 -9.93
N SER A 50 -11.73 3.78 -9.77
CA SER A 50 -10.53 4.16 -10.53
C SER A 50 -9.25 3.83 -9.76
N ILE A 51 -8.16 3.59 -10.47
CA ILE A 51 -6.83 3.47 -9.86
C ILE A 51 -6.28 4.87 -9.66
N THR A 52 -5.98 5.24 -8.41
CA THR A 52 -5.45 6.56 -8.04
C THR A 52 -3.97 6.52 -7.69
N ALA A 53 -3.45 5.34 -7.28
CA ALA A 53 -2.01 5.14 -7.13
C ALA A 53 -1.58 3.70 -7.44
N THR A 54 -0.30 3.54 -7.76
CA THR A 54 0.40 2.25 -7.87
C THR A 54 1.66 2.30 -7.03
N VAL A 55 1.94 1.26 -6.26
CA VAL A 55 3.14 1.12 -5.44
C VAL A 55 3.85 -0.19 -5.77
N GLY A 56 5.16 -0.11 -6.01
CA GLY A 56 5.97 -1.23 -6.46
C GLY A 56 7.44 -1.07 -6.11
N LEU A 57 8.24 -2.10 -6.34
CA LEU A 57 9.70 -2.03 -6.18
C LEU A 57 10.33 -1.26 -7.33
N THR A 58 11.42 -0.54 -7.04
CA THR A 58 12.20 0.14 -8.08
C THR A 58 13.46 -0.66 -8.42
N GLY A 59 13.58 -1.09 -9.68
CA GLY A 59 14.73 -1.84 -10.16
C GLY A 59 14.85 -3.28 -9.63
N TRP A 60 15.74 -4.06 -10.24
CA TRP A 60 15.88 -5.50 -9.99
C TRP A 60 16.58 -5.88 -8.67
N PHE A 61 17.39 -4.98 -8.12
CA PHE A 61 18.27 -5.28 -6.98
C PHE A 61 18.07 -4.36 -5.78
N THR A 62 17.12 -3.42 -5.83
CA THR A 62 16.94 -2.47 -4.73
C THR A 62 15.81 -2.89 -3.80
N ARG A 63 15.96 -2.54 -2.52
CA ARG A 63 14.88 -2.61 -1.52
C ARG A 63 14.02 -1.34 -1.53
N ALA A 64 14.25 -0.45 -2.50
CA ALA A 64 13.49 0.77 -2.63
C ALA A 64 12.14 0.46 -3.30
N TRP A 65 11.15 1.24 -2.91
CA TRP A 65 9.82 1.22 -3.49
C TRP A 65 9.43 2.64 -3.87
N GLU A 66 8.54 2.74 -4.83
CA GLU A 66 8.02 4.00 -5.33
C GLU A 66 6.50 3.94 -5.40
N VAL A 67 5.87 5.08 -5.11
CA VAL A 67 4.43 5.27 -5.24
C VAL A 67 4.22 6.26 -6.38
N HIS A 68 3.61 5.78 -7.46
CA HIS A 68 3.09 6.62 -8.53
C HIS A 68 1.63 6.94 -8.22
N ALA A 69 1.36 8.17 -7.79
CA ALA A 69 0.04 8.66 -7.46
C ALA A 69 -0.42 9.72 -8.47
N ASP A 70 -1.73 9.79 -8.70
CA ASP A 70 -2.33 10.92 -9.40
C ASP A 70 -2.37 12.18 -8.51
N GLU A 71 -2.76 13.31 -9.11
CA GLU A 71 -2.81 14.61 -8.42
C GLU A 71 -3.91 14.70 -7.36
N SER A 72 -4.78 13.70 -7.24
CA SER A 72 -5.87 13.69 -6.25
C SER A 72 -5.42 13.23 -4.86
N LEU A 73 -4.23 12.62 -4.76
CA LEU A 73 -3.67 12.14 -3.50
C LEU A 73 -2.79 13.18 -2.83
N SER A 74 -3.06 13.43 -1.56
CA SER A 74 -2.19 14.24 -0.71
C SER A 74 -0.86 13.52 -0.43
N ALA A 75 0.17 14.28 -0.05
CA ALA A 75 1.46 13.69 0.32
C ALA A 75 1.34 12.72 1.51
N GLU A 76 0.44 13.01 2.45
CA GLU A 76 0.15 12.12 3.59
C GLU A 76 -0.46 10.79 3.16
N ASP A 77 -1.36 10.82 2.17
CA ASP A 77 -1.97 9.61 1.63
C ASP A 77 -0.95 8.75 0.88
N VAL A 78 -0.08 9.39 0.09
CA VAL A 78 1.05 8.72 -0.59
C VAL A 78 1.97 8.04 0.43
N LEU A 79 2.28 8.74 1.53
CA LEU A 79 3.11 8.20 2.61
C LEU A 79 2.43 7.01 3.31
N LEU A 80 1.12 7.09 3.56
CA LEU A 80 0.36 5.99 4.15
C LEU A 80 0.32 4.76 3.23
N VAL A 81 0.15 4.94 1.91
CA VAL A 81 0.24 3.86 0.92
C VAL A 81 1.60 3.16 0.99
N GLY A 82 2.68 3.94 1.02
CA GLY A 82 4.04 3.42 1.13
C GLY A 82 4.32 2.63 2.43
N LEU A 83 3.78 3.11 3.56
CA LEU A 83 3.87 2.42 4.86
C LEU A 83 3.12 1.09 4.86
N VAL A 84 1.93 1.06 4.27
CA VAL A 84 1.16 -0.19 4.13
C VAL A 84 1.90 -1.16 3.23
N TYR A 85 2.45 -0.70 2.10
CA TYR A 85 3.27 -1.55 1.23
C TYR A 85 4.50 -2.12 1.95
N THR A 86 5.19 -1.32 2.75
CA THR A 86 6.31 -1.80 3.58
C THR A 86 5.86 -2.91 4.55
N THR A 87 4.68 -2.74 5.15
CA THR A 87 4.07 -3.75 6.05
C THR A 87 3.76 -5.05 5.30
N ILE A 88 3.23 -4.96 4.09
CA ILE A 88 2.97 -6.12 3.22
C ILE A 88 4.28 -6.87 2.95
N ARG A 89 5.32 -6.16 2.51
CA ARG A 89 6.63 -6.75 2.18
C ARG A 89 7.28 -7.43 3.37
N HIS A 90 7.17 -6.84 4.56
CA HIS A 90 7.67 -7.43 5.79
C HIS A 90 6.94 -8.74 6.15
N ARG A 91 5.62 -8.82 5.91
CA ARG A 91 4.85 -10.05 6.13
C ARG A 91 5.21 -11.13 5.11
N GLU A 92 5.34 -10.75 3.84
CA GLU A 92 5.74 -11.67 2.77
C GLU A 92 7.12 -12.29 3.06
N SER A 93 8.11 -11.48 3.47
CA SER A 93 9.45 -11.99 3.80
C SER A 93 9.45 -12.97 4.98
N GLN A 94 8.63 -12.73 6.01
CA GLN A 94 8.49 -13.63 7.15
C GLN A 94 7.82 -14.97 6.80
N GLN A 95 6.83 -14.97 5.90
CA GLN A 95 6.17 -16.18 5.43
C GLN A 95 7.09 -17.06 4.59
N HIS A 96 7.93 -16.45 3.76
CA HIS A 96 8.94 -17.18 3.00
C HIS A 96 10.06 -17.76 3.88
N ALA A 97 10.42 -17.08 4.98
CA ALA A 97 11.45 -17.57 5.91
C ALA A 97 10.98 -18.78 6.74
N HIS A 98 9.69 -18.93 7.01
CA HIS A 98 9.12 -20.06 7.75
C HIS A 98 8.77 -21.28 6.89
N SER A 99 9.01 -21.20 5.58
CA SER A 99 8.73 -22.27 4.62
C SER A 99 10.00 -23.03 4.18
N GLN A 100 11.12 -22.81 4.88
CA GLN A 100 12.41 -23.50 4.67
C GLN A 100 12.76 -24.40 5.85
#